data_AF-A0A914Q9V4-F1
#
_entry.id   AF-A0A914Q9V4-F1
#
_cell.length_a   1.000
_cell.length_b   1.000
_cell.length_c   1.000
_cell.angle_alpha   90.00
_cell.angle_beta   90.00
_cell.angle_gamma   90.00
#
_symmetry.space_group_name_H-M   'P 1'
#
loop_
_entity.id
_entity.type
_entity.pdbx_description
1 polymer ?
#
loop_
_entity_poly.entity_id
_entity_poly.type
_entity_poly.pdbx_seq_one_letter_code
_entity_poly.pdbx_strand_id
1 'polypeptide(L)'
;MEAGNVKEKALSDDSKFPDSITLVTYNVDGLEPDKLKQRFQSVIDILTTIKPDIILLQEVVDAHMDLIEKELAPHYHGKYQKLSLVIINSHLESLKEKFRQRKEQLTECLQKMERNLDQNTLVIFGGDLNIREYEVPKLRPEIKDAWIAGGSNEDTKYTWDCQKNRNKPHIPRSVRCRFDRVYFSGPYKRVDFSLAGNQIIPNKRCFPSDHFAVLCRFWDPSN
;
A
#
# COMPACT_ATOMS: atom_id res chain seq x y z
N MET A 1 37.06 38.22 25.84
CA MET A 1 36.55 37.70 24.56
C MET A 1 36.46 36.19 24.70
N GLU A 2 35.29 35.69 25.09
CA GLU A 2 35.03 34.26 25.24
C GLU A 2 34.78 33.66 23.85
N ALA A 3 35.61 32.70 23.45
CA ALA A 3 35.33 31.86 22.29
C ALA A 3 34.42 30.71 22.76
N GLY A 4 33.14 30.80 22.37
CA GLY A 4 32.13 29.79 22.65
C GLY A 4 32.50 28.44 22.03
N ASN A 5 32.56 27.43 22.88
CA ASN A 5 32.76 26.04 22.49
C ASN A 5 31.41 25.48 22.03
N VAL A 6 31.12 25.57 20.73
CA VAL A 6 29.97 24.89 20.13
C VAL A 6 30.30 23.40 20.07
N LYS A 7 29.75 22.63 21.02
CA LYS A 7 29.72 21.17 20.90
C LYS A 7 28.83 20.82 19.71
N GLU A 8 29.44 20.54 18.56
CA GLU A 8 28.81 19.72 17.54
C GLU A 8 28.45 18.38 18.17
N LYS A 9 27.15 18.19 18.42
CA LYS A 9 26.61 16.89 18.81
C LYS A 9 26.67 16.04 17.54
N ALA A 10 27.73 15.26 17.39
CA ALA A 10 27.75 14.18 16.43
C ALA A 10 26.50 13.31 16.67
N LEU A 11 25.56 13.32 15.73
CA LEU A 11 24.51 12.32 15.64
C LEU A 11 25.23 11.03 15.26
N SER A 12 25.51 10.17 16.25
CA SER A 12 25.90 8.80 15.93
C SER A 12 24.67 8.12 15.33
N ASP A 13 24.70 7.85 14.03
CA ASP A 13 23.70 7.01 13.37
C ASP A 13 23.94 5.54 13.75
N ASP A 14 23.72 5.24 15.03
CA ASP A 14 23.72 3.89 15.60
C ASP A 14 22.40 3.16 15.32
N SER A 15 21.45 3.81 14.61
CA SER A 15 20.16 3.22 14.25
C SER A 15 20.38 2.03 13.31
N LYS A 16 19.79 0.88 13.70
CA LYS A 16 19.92 -0.36 12.91
C LYS A 16 19.08 -0.30 11.62
N PHE A 17 18.03 0.53 11.59
CA PHE A 17 17.09 0.71 10.49
C PHE A 17 16.63 2.18 10.41
N PRO A 18 16.15 2.66 9.25
CA PRO A 18 15.60 4.02 9.13
C PRO A 18 14.40 4.25 10.06
N ASP A 19 14.19 5.49 10.53
CA ASP A 19 13.11 5.88 11.46
C ASP A 19 11.70 5.50 10.96
N SER A 20 11.50 5.60 9.65
CA SER A 20 10.25 5.22 9.02
C SER A 20 10.43 4.80 7.56
N ILE A 21 9.46 4.02 7.08
CA ILE A 21 9.35 3.62 5.69
C ILE A 21 7.88 3.69 5.26
N THR A 22 7.65 4.17 4.04
CA THR A 22 6.32 4.41 3.48
C THR A 22 6.02 3.46 2.34
N LEU A 23 4.76 3.03 2.27
CA LEU A 23 4.26 2.13 1.24
C LEU A 23 2.95 2.63 0.68
N VAL A 24 2.81 2.58 -0.63
CA VAL A 24 1.52 2.69 -1.32
C VAL A 24 1.19 1.37 -1.99
N THR A 25 -0.04 0.89 -1.82
CA THR A 25 -0.64 -0.13 -2.68
C THR A 25 -1.85 0.42 -3.41
N TYR A 26 -1.95 0.15 -4.72
CA TYR A 26 -3.02 0.68 -5.55
C TYR A 26 -3.38 -0.25 -6.73
N ASN A 27 -4.61 -0.77 -6.73
CA ASN A 27 -5.23 -1.29 -7.96
C ASN A 27 -5.57 -0.10 -8.88
N VAL A 28 -4.94 -0.05 -10.06
CA VAL A 28 -5.06 1.08 -11.00
C VAL A 28 -6.16 0.90 -12.05
N ASP A 29 -6.96 -0.18 -11.94
CA ASP A 29 -8.12 -0.48 -12.80
C ASP A 29 -7.75 -0.44 -14.29
N GLY A 30 -6.56 -0.92 -14.67
CA GLY A 30 -6.06 -0.82 -16.05
C GLY A 30 -6.89 -1.57 -17.08
N LEU A 31 -7.80 -2.44 -16.61
CA LEU A 31 -8.79 -3.13 -17.44
C LEU A 31 -9.95 -2.23 -17.88
N GLU A 32 -10.13 -1.06 -17.26
CA GLU A 32 -11.10 -0.04 -17.69
C GLU A 32 -10.50 0.86 -18.79
N PRO A 33 -10.94 0.73 -20.06
CA PRO A 33 -10.37 1.48 -21.16
C PRO A 33 -10.74 2.97 -21.14
N ASP A 34 -11.84 3.39 -20.49
CA ASP A 34 -12.25 4.80 -20.51
C ASP A 34 -11.20 5.70 -19.85
N LYS A 35 -10.68 6.64 -20.66
CA LYS A 35 -9.68 7.63 -20.24
C LYS A 35 -8.44 7.00 -19.59
N LEU A 36 -8.08 5.77 -19.96
CA LEU A 36 -6.99 4.98 -19.36
C LEU A 36 -5.72 5.82 -19.15
N LYS A 37 -5.23 6.49 -20.20
CA LYS A 37 -4.02 7.33 -20.13
C LYS A 37 -4.16 8.49 -19.14
N GLN A 38 -5.29 9.19 -19.11
CA GLN A 38 -5.48 10.33 -18.21
C GLN A 38 -5.67 9.89 -16.76
N ARG A 39 -6.37 8.76 -16.55
CA ARG A 39 -6.50 8.14 -15.23
C ARG A 39 -5.15 7.71 -14.68
N PHE A 40 -4.37 7.00 -15.49
CA PHE A 40 -3.05 6.55 -15.09
C PHE A 40 -2.07 7.71 -14.89
N GLN A 41 -2.13 8.77 -15.70
CA GLN A 41 -1.37 10.00 -15.41
C GLN A 41 -1.72 10.57 -14.03
N SER A 42 -3.00 10.59 -13.64
CA SER A 42 -3.37 11.03 -12.31
C SER A 42 -2.85 10.10 -11.21
N VAL A 43 -2.72 8.79 -11.46
CA VAL A 43 -2.05 7.86 -10.54
C VAL A 43 -0.57 8.23 -10.37
N ILE A 44 0.13 8.52 -11.47
CA ILE A 44 1.53 8.99 -11.44
C ILE A 44 1.65 10.29 -10.65
N ASP A 45 0.76 11.26 -10.85
CA ASP A 45 0.79 12.54 -10.14
C ASP A 45 0.60 12.34 -8.63
N ILE A 46 -0.30 11.42 -8.22
CA ILE A 46 -0.51 11.04 -6.81
C ILE A 46 0.77 10.42 -6.23
N LEU A 47 1.35 9.44 -6.91
CA LEU A 47 2.57 8.75 -6.45
C LEU A 47 3.77 9.69 -6.37
N THR A 48 3.90 10.61 -7.33
CA THR A 48 4.95 11.63 -7.36
C THR A 48 4.77 12.69 -6.28
N THR A 49 3.53 12.92 -5.84
CA THR A 49 3.22 13.81 -4.71
C THR A 49 3.53 13.13 -3.38
N ILE A 50 3.10 11.87 -3.20
CA ILE A 50 3.32 11.10 -1.96
C ILE A 50 4.80 10.74 -1.80
N LYS A 51 5.49 10.40 -2.90
CA LYS A 51 6.86 9.88 -2.94
C LYS A 51 7.08 8.73 -1.96
N PRO A 52 6.26 7.65 -2.02
CA PRO A 52 6.43 6.53 -1.10
C PRO A 52 7.75 5.82 -1.36
N ASP A 53 8.30 5.12 -0.36
CA ASP A 53 9.51 4.30 -0.53
C ASP A 53 9.22 3.00 -1.32
N ILE A 54 8.01 2.44 -1.14
CA ILE A 54 7.58 1.19 -1.77
C ILE A 54 6.24 1.42 -2.49
N ILE A 55 6.12 0.93 -3.73
CA ILE A 55 4.87 0.96 -4.51
C ILE A 55 4.49 -0.47 -4.90
N LEU A 56 3.24 -0.85 -4.62
CA LEU A 56 2.62 -2.09 -5.07
C LEU A 56 1.45 -1.74 -6.01
N LEU A 57 1.53 -2.07 -7.29
CA LEU A 57 0.43 -1.85 -8.24
C LEU A 57 -0.23 -3.18 -8.63
N GLN A 58 -1.54 -3.13 -8.89
CA GLN A 58 -2.34 -4.22 -9.43
C GLN A 58 -3.14 -3.72 -10.65
N GLU A 59 -3.55 -4.63 -11.54
CA GLU A 59 -4.20 -4.29 -12.83
C GLU A 59 -3.41 -3.32 -13.71
N VAL A 60 -2.08 -3.45 -13.69
CA VAL A 60 -1.23 -2.76 -14.67
C VAL A 60 -1.37 -3.46 -16.03
N VAL A 61 -1.51 -2.68 -17.09
CA VAL A 61 -1.56 -3.15 -18.48
C VAL A 61 -0.43 -2.50 -19.28
N ASP A 62 -0.09 -3.05 -20.45
CA ASP A 62 1.04 -2.59 -21.28
C ASP A 62 0.99 -1.09 -21.59
N ALA A 63 -0.21 -0.52 -21.77
CA ALA A 63 -0.40 0.91 -22.03
C ALA A 63 0.09 1.84 -20.89
N HIS A 64 0.37 1.29 -19.70
CA HIS A 64 0.93 2.02 -18.57
C HIS A 64 2.47 2.07 -18.59
N MET A 65 3.13 1.14 -19.28
CA MET A 65 4.56 0.91 -19.14
C MET A 65 5.40 2.13 -19.53
N ASP A 66 5.07 2.80 -20.64
CA ASP A 66 5.76 4.03 -21.06
C ASP A 66 5.78 5.09 -19.96
N LEU A 67 4.66 5.27 -19.24
CA LEU A 67 4.57 6.25 -18.14
C LEU A 67 5.32 5.77 -16.89
N ILE A 68 5.25 4.47 -16.56
CA ILE A 68 6.00 3.90 -15.42
C ILE A 68 7.51 4.06 -15.64
N GLU A 69 8.00 3.68 -16.82
CA GLU A 69 9.42 3.75 -17.16
C GLU A 69 9.94 5.19 -17.20
N LYS A 70 9.11 6.12 -17.68
CA LYS A 70 9.49 7.53 -17.79
C LYS A 70 9.44 8.27 -16.46
N GLU A 71 8.42 8.04 -15.65
CA GLU A 71 8.09 8.91 -14.50
C GLU A 71 8.38 8.26 -13.14
N LEU A 72 8.37 6.92 -13.02
CA LEU A 72 8.64 6.23 -11.75
C LEU A 72 10.01 5.55 -11.74
N ALA A 73 10.33 4.73 -12.75
CA ALA A 73 11.57 3.93 -12.76
C ALA A 73 12.88 4.73 -12.48
N PRO A 74 13.04 6.01 -12.90
CA PRO A 74 14.22 6.80 -12.56
C PRO A 74 14.39 7.10 -11.07
N HIS A 75 13.33 6.96 -10.27
CA HIS A 75 13.31 7.27 -8.84
C HIS A 75 13.24 6.02 -7.95
N TYR A 76 12.88 4.86 -8.49
CA TYR A 76 12.68 3.63 -7.75
C TYR A 76 13.74 2.59 -8.10
N HIS A 77 14.56 2.21 -7.11
CA HIS A 77 15.65 1.24 -7.27
C HIS A 77 15.66 0.20 -6.16
N GLY A 78 16.06 -1.03 -6.48
CA GLY A 78 16.02 -2.19 -5.57
C GLY A 78 17.13 -2.24 -4.51
N LYS A 79 17.66 -1.11 -4.05
CA LYS A 79 18.67 -1.07 -2.97
C LYS A 79 18.22 -0.16 -1.85
N TYR A 80 17.83 -0.75 -0.73
CA TYR A 80 17.58 -0.05 0.52
C TYR A 80 18.68 -0.43 1.50
N GLN A 81 19.42 0.56 2.02
CA GLN A 81 20.57 0.30 2.89
C GLN A 81 20.09 -0.03 4.31
N LYS A 82 20.75 -0.97 4.99
CA LYS A 82 20.55 -1.40 6.40
C LYS A 82 19.26 -2.16 6.78
N LEU A 83 18.20 -2.17 5.96
CA LEU A 83 16.97 -2.93 6.25
C LEU A 83 16.74 -4.05 5.22
N SER A 84 16.59 -5.29 5.70
CA SER A 84 16.15 -6.41 4.87
C SER A 84 14.66 -6.28 4.59
N LEU A 85 14.25 -6.42 3.32
CA LEU A 85 12.88 -6.29 2.87
C LEU A 85 12.41 -7.58 2.21
N VAL A 86 11.22 -8.04 2.59
CA VAL A 86 10.47 -9.08 1.87
C VAL A 86 9.12 -8.50 1.50
N ILE A 87 8.86 -8.39 0.20
CA ILE A 87 7.63 -7.78 -0.33
C ILE A 87 6.87 -8.84 -1.11
N ILE A 88 5.62 -9.06 -0.71
CA ILE A 88 4.67 -9.95 -1.38
C ILE A 88 3.52 -9.07 -1.87
N ASN A 89 3.55 -8.72 -3.16
CA ASN A 89 2.44 -8.03 -3.83
C ASN A 89 1.54 -9.08 -4.48
N SER A 90 0.22 -8.99 -4.28
CA SER A 90 -0.72 -9.90 -4.94
C SER A 90 -2.04 -9.21 -5.29
N HIS A 91 -2.62 -9.62 -6.42
CA HIS A 91 -4.02 -9.44 -6.72
C HIS A 91 -4.69 -10.81 -6.55
N LEU A 92 -5.43 -11.03 -5.45
CA LEU A 92 -6.07 -12.33 -5.21
C LEU A 92 -7.37 -12.47 -6.00
N GLU A 93 -7.81 -13.71 -6.20
CA GLU A 93 -8.97 -14.07 -7.01
C GLU A 93 -10.21 -13.22 -6.68
N SER A 94 -10.70 -12.53 -7.70
CA SER A 94 -11.77 -11.55 -7.61
C SER A 94 -13.16 -12.20 -7.46
N LEU A 95 -14.19 -11.37 -7.32
CA LEU A 95 -15.59 -11.77 -7.22
C LEU A 95 -15.93 -12.58 -5.94
N LYS A 96 -17.22 -12.65 -5.60
CA LYS A 96 -17.65 -13.19 -4.29
C LYS A 96 -17.61 -14.72 -4.26
N GLU A 97 -18.03 -15.34 -5.35
CA GLU A 97 -18.15 -16.78 -5.54
C GLU A 97 -16.82 -17.53 -5.52
N LYS A 98 -15.70 -16.84 -5.79
CA LYS A 98 -14.35 -17.40 -5.76
C LYS A 98 -13.71 -17.40 -4.36
N PHE A 99 -14.51 -17.35 -3.31
CA PHE A 99 -14.03 -17.27 -1.93
C PHE A 99 -13.12 -18.43 -1.53
N ARG A 100 -13.31 -19.64 -2.10
CA ARG A 100 -12.45 -20.80 -1.79
C ARG A 100 -11.04 -20.59 -2.30
N GLN A 101 -10.90 -20.26 -3.58
CA GLN A 101 -9.62 -19.96 -4.23
C GLN A 101 -8.91 -18.80 -3.52
N ARG A 102 -9.65 -17.72 -3.27
CA ARG A 102 -9.09 -16.54 -2.60
C ARG A 102 -8.59 -16.85 -1.18
N LYS A 103 -9.30 -17.68 -0.40
CA LYS A 103 -8.85 -18.09 0.93
C LYS A 103 -7.60 -18.98 0.88
N GLU A 104 -7.52 -19.87 -0.09
CA GLU A 104 -6.33 -20.72 -0.31
C GLU A 104 -5.11 -19.86 -0.68
N GLN A 105 -5.26 -18.93 -1.62
CA GLN A 105 -4.22 -17.99 -2.02
C GLN A 105 -3.79 -17.08 -0.85
N LEU A 106 -4.75 -16.57 -0.06
CA LEU A 106 -4.46 -15.78 1.14
C LEU A 106 -3.62 -16.60 2.13
N THR A 107 -3.99 -17.85 2.35
CA THR A 107 -3.26 -18.76 3.26
C THR A 107 -1.83 -19.00 2.78
N GLU A 108 -1.64 -19.23 1.47
CA GLU A 108 -0.31 -19.40 0.90
C GLU A 108 0.57 -18.14 1.09
N CYS A 109 0.01 -16.96 0.86
CA CYS A 109 0.73 -15.69 1.04
C CYS A 109 1.09 -15.44 2.50
N LEU A 110 0.18 -15.71 3.44
CA LEU A 110 0.46 -15.62 4.87
C LEU A 110 1.56 -16.63 5.27
N GLN A 111 1.53 -17.87 4.78
CA GLN A 111 2.60 -18.84 5.02
C GLN A 111 3.96 -18.39 4.45
N LYS A 112 3.98 -17.73 3.28
CA LYS A 112 5.21 -17.11 2.75
C LYS A 112 5.72 -16.02 3.68
N MET A 113 4.82 -15.21 4.22
CA MET A 113 5.15 -14.20 5.23
C MET A 113 5.76 -14.84 6.48
N GLU A 114 5.13 -15.90 6.99
CA GLU A 114 5.55 -16.63 8.19
C GLU A 114 6.95 -17.23 8.09
N ARG A 115 7.32 -17.73 6.89
CA ARG A 115 8.66 -18.29 6.63
C ARG A 115 9.77 -17.24 6.61
N ASN A 116 9.42 -15.97 6.46
CA ASN A 116 10.37 -14.86 6.36
C ASN A 116 10.37 -13.96 7.61
N LEU A 117 9.64 -14.34 8.66
CA LEU A 117 9.61 -13.56 9.90
C LEU A 117 11.00 -13.49 10.52
N ASP A 118 11.50 -12.27 10.68
CA ASP A 118 12.77 -11.98 11.32
C ASP A 118 12.72 -10.59 11.97
N GLN A 119 13.46 -10.40 13.07
CA GLN A 119 13.42 -9.14 13.81
C GLN A 119 14.11 -7.98 13.07
N ASN A 120 14.97 -8.28 12.09
CA ASN A 120 15.71 -7.31 11.30
C ASN A 120 15.21 -7.20 9.86
N THR A 121 14.09 -7.88 9.55
CA THR A 121 13.49 -7.90 8.23
C THR A 121 12.09 -7.34 8.30
N LEU A 122 11.80 -6.31 7.50
CA LEU A 122 10.43 -5.87 7.28
C LEU A 122 9.80 -6.76 6.21
N VAL A 123 8.82 -7.54 6.64
CA VAL A 123 8.04 -8.43 5.78
C VAL A 123 6.68 -7.78 5.55
N ILE A 124 6.36 -7.52 4.29
CA ILE A 124 5.09 -6.92 3.87
C ILE A 124 4.39 -7.86 2.90
N PHE A 125 3.11 -8.09 3.14
CA PHE A 125 2.20 -8.72 2.20
C PHE A 125 0.98 -7.83 1.99
N GLY A 126 0.70 -7.45 0.74
CA GLY A 126 -0.45 -6.61 0.45
C GLY A 126 -0.80 -6.56 -1.03
N GLY A 127 -1.76 -5.70 -1.35
CA GLY A 127 -2.31 -5.55 -2.69
C GLY A 127 -3.83 -5.47 -2.65
N ASP A 128 -4.46 -5.63 -3.82
CA ASP A 128 -5.89 -5.90 -3.93
C ASP A 128 -6.15 -7.36 -3.59
N LEU A 129 -6.54 -7.60 -2.34
CA LEU A 129 -6.73 -8.96 -1.86
C LEU A 129 -8.14 -9.47 -2.15
N ASN A 130 -9.08 -8.63 -2.60
CA ASN A 130 -10.49 -9.02 -2.75
C ASN A 130 -11.13 -9.67 -1.49
N ILE A 131 -10.50 -9.54 -0.31
CA ILE A 131 -10.84 -10.29 0.91
C ILE A 131 -11.99 -9.62 1.67
N ARG A 132 -12.93 -10.44 2.16
CA ARG A 132 -13.97 -10.04 3.12
C ARG A 132 -13.53 -10.38 4.53
N GLU A 133 -14.05 -9.66 5.53
CA GLU A 133 -13.61 -9.85 6.92
C GLU A 133 -13.76 -11.29 7.43
N TYR A 134 -14.84 -11.99 7.05
CA TYR A 134 -15.05 -13.39 7.44
C TYR A 134 -14.11 -14.39 6.73
N GLU A 135 -13.34 -13.96 5.74
CA GLU A 135 -12.39 -14.79 5.00
C GLU A 135 -10.99 -14.76 5.62
N VAL A 136 -10.70 -13.75 6.45
CA VAL A 136 -9.42 -13.60 7.12
C VAL A 136 -9.25 -14.70 8.18
N PRO A 137 -8.19 -15.53 8.11
CA PRO A 137 -7.93 -16.51 9.14
C PRO A 137 -7.41 -15.82 10.41
N LYS A 138 -7.33 -16.58 11.51
CA LYS A 138 -6.61 -16.11 12.70
C LYS A 138 -5.14 -15.92 12.34
N LEU A 139 -4.65 -14.68 12.42
CA LEU A 139 -3.27 -14.34 12.15
C LEU A 139 -2.36 -14.78 13.30
N ARG A 140 -1.09 -15.05 12.98
CA ARG A 140 -0.04 -15.16 13.99
C ARG A 140 0.16 -13.82 14.71
N PRO A 141 0.51 -13.82 16.02
CA PRO A 141 0.66 -12.57 16.79
C PRO A 141 1.67 -11.57 16.22
N GLU A 142 2.69 -12.06 15.52
CA GLU A 142 3.74 -11.25 14.90
C GLU A 142 3.27 -10.54 13.61
N ILE A 143 2.16 -11.00 13.02
CA ILE A 143 1.59 -10.48 11.78
C ILE A 143 0.43 -9.55 12.10
N LYS A 144 0.53 -8.30 11.64
CA LYS A 144 -0.46 -7.25 11.89
C LYS A 144 -1.13 -6.83 10.59
N ASP A 145 -2.45 -6.63 10.62
CA ASP A 145 -3.17 -5.87 9.59
C ASP A 145 -2.90 -4.37 9.84
N ALA A 146 -2.41 -3.65 8.83
CA ALA A 146 -1.99 -2.26 8.95
C ALA A 146 -3.14 -1.30 9.29
N TRP A 147 -4.36 -1.53 8.77
CA TRP A 147 -5.52 -0.70 9.12
C TRP A 147 -5.92 -0.93 10.57
N ILE A 148 -5.90 -2.19 11.01
CA ILE A 148 -6.23 -2.54 12.41
C ILE A 148 -5.18 -1.94 13.36
N ALA A 149 -3.90 -2.17 13.07
CA ALA A 149 -2.79 -1.67 13.88
C ALA A 149 -2.67 -0.14 13.86
N GLY A 150 -3.12 0.51 12.79
CA GLY A 150 -3.21 1.97 12.64
C GLY A 150 -4.43 2.59 13.33
N GLY A 151 -5.17 1.82 14.12
CA GLY A 151 -6.27 2.32 14.94
C GLY A 151 -7.68 2.07 14.39
N SER A 152 -7.82 1.32 13.28
CA SER A 152 -9.12 0.93 12.73
C SER A 152 -10.05 2.11 12.41
N ASN A 153 -9.52 3.21 11.88
CA ASN A 153 -10.33 4.39 11.56
C ASN A 153 -11.37 4.07 10.48
N GLU A 154 -12.66 4.27 10.80
CA GLU A 154 -13.77 3.99 9.87
C GLU A 154 -13.75 4.88 8.62
N ASP A 155 -13.17 6.09 8.69
CA ASP A 155 -13.06 6.99 7.53
C ASP A 155 -12.12 6.45 6.43
N THR A 156 -11.18 5.58 6.83
CA THR A 156 -10.18 4.96 5.94
C THR A 156 -10.41 3.47 5.73
N LYS A 157 -11.55 2.94 6.16
CA LYS A 157 -11.83 1.49 6.12
C LYS A 157 -12.08 0.94 4.73
N TYR A 158 -12.89 1.63 3.92
CA TYR A 158 -13.30 1.11 2.62
C TYR A 158 -12.38 1.63 1.52
N THR A 159 -11.69 0.71 0.85
CA THR A 159 -10.75 0.99 -0.23
C THR A 159 -11.44 0.89 -1.59
N TRP A 160 -12.54 0.14 -1.67
CA TRP A 160 -13.46 0.11 -2.79
C TRP A 160 -14.84 0.54 -2.30
N ASP A 161 -15.18 1.81 -2.53
CA ASP A 161 -16.36 2.46 -1.95
C ASP A 161 -17.26 3.03 -3.05
N CYS A 162 -18.27 2.27 -3.46
CA CYS A 162 -19.25 2.72 -4.46
C CYS A 162 -20.20 3.81 -3.95
N GLN A 163 -20.10 4.27 -2.70
CA GLN A 163 -20.77 5.47 -2.20
C GLN A 163 -19.93 6.73 -2.43
N LYS A 164 -18.61 6.62 -2.55
CA LYS A 164 -17.74 7.77 -2.81
C LYS A 164 -17.26 7.79 -4.26
N ASN A 165 -16.80 6.65 -4.75
CA ASN A 165 -16.35 6.45 -6.11
C ASN A 165 -17.53 6.22 -7.07
N ARG A 166 -17.44 6.76 -8.29
CA ARG A 166 -18.50 6.66 -9.33
C ARG A 166 -18.03 5.96 -10.60
N ASN A 167 -16.81 5.42 -10.63
CA ASN A 167 -16.25 4.79 -11.83
C ASN A 167 -17.00 3.52 -12.26
N LYS A 168 -17.67 2.81 -11.34
CA LYS A 168 -18.49 1.62 -11.65
C LYS A 168 -19.99 1.91 -11.43
N PRO A 169 -20.67 2.65 -12.35
CA PRO A 169 -22.05 3.11 -12.15
C PRO A 169 -23.10 1.98 -12.13
N HIS A 170 -22.75 0.79 -12.63
CA HIS A 170 -23.62 -0.38 -12.67
C HIS A 170 -23.65 -1.15 -11.33
N ILE A 171 -22.76 -0.83 -10.39
CA ILE A 171 -22.74 -1.43 -9.05
C ILE A 171 -23.63 -0.60 -8.10
N PRO A 172 -24.43 -1.26 -7.23
CA PRO A 172 -25.20 -0.55 -6.22
C PRO A 172 -24.32 0.34 -5.33
N ARG A 173 -24.79 1.58 -5.12
CA ARG A 173 -24.09 2.62 -4.34
C ARG A 173 -23.84 2.26 -2.87
N SER A 174 -24.55 1.28 -2.34
CA SER A 174 -24.39 0.78 -0.97
C SER A 174 -23.22 -0.20 -0.80
N VAL A 175 -22.64 -0.72 -1.89
CA VAL A 175 -21.54 -1.69 -1.81
C VAL A 175 -20.25 -0.97 -1.46
N ARG A 176 -19.63 -1.42 -0.36
CA ARG A 176 -18.33 -0.91 0.12
C ARG A 176 -17.53 -2.07 0.65
N CYS A 177 -16.25 -2.15 0.30
CA CYS A 177 -15.36 -3.25 0.65
C CYS A 177 -13.97 -2.73 1.01
N ARG A 178 -13.29 -3.48 1.89
CA ARG A 178 -11.88 -3.30 2.23
C ARG A 178 -11.07 -4.38 1.54
N PHE A 179 -11.00 -4.27 0.21
CA PHE A 179 -10.33 -5.25 -0.64
C PHE A 179 -8.82 -5.10 -0.55
N ASP A 180 -8.34 -3.87 -0.59
CA ASP A 180 -6.94 -3.53 -0.50
C ASP A 180 -6.51 -3.57 0.97
N ARG A 181 -5.53 -4.43 1.29
CA ARG A 181 -5.03 -4.60 2.65
C ARG A 181 -3.51 -4.71 2.62
N VAL A 182 -2.91 -4.38 3.76
CA VAL A 182 -1.48 -4.54 3.99
C VAL A 182 -1.31 -5.27 5.32
N TYR A 183 -0.64 -6.42 5.29
CA TYR A 183 -0.15 -7.15 6.44
C TYR A 183 1.35 -6.92 6.56
N PHE A 184 1.83 -6.75 7.79
CA PHE A 184 3.24 -6.51 8.03
C PHE A 184 3.75 -7.17 9.31
N SER A 185 5.06 -7.43 9.32
CA SER A 185 5.84 -7.82 10.48
C SER A 185 7.27 -7.27 10.36
N GLY A 186 7.98 -7.15 11.47
CA GLY A 186 9.38 -6.71 11.46
C GLY A 186 9.74 -5.70 12.56
N PRO A 187 10.76 -4.86 12.34
CA PRO A 187 11.30 -3.99 13.37
C PRO A 187 10.30 -2.89 13.79
N TYR A 188 9.57 -2.30 12.85
CA TYR A 188 8.62 -1.20 13.10
C TYR A 188 7.42 -1.62 13.96
N LYS A 189 7.15 -0.85 15.02
CA LYS A 189 6.06 -1.17 15.97
C LYS A 189 4.75 -0.44 15.68
N ARG A 190 4.82 0.70 14.97
CA ARG A 190 3.66 1.55 14.67
C ARG A 190 3.45 1.66 13.17
N VAL A 191 2.22 1.95 12.80
CA VAL A 191 1.83 2.23 11.42
C VAL A 191 0.79 3.35 11.40
N ASP A 192 1.01 4.35 10.56
CA ASP A 192 -0.03 5.31 10.18
C ASP A 192 -0.70 4.78 8.90
N PHE A 193 -2.03 4.78 8.86
CA PHE A 193 -2.81 4.28 7.72
C PHE A 193 -3.71 5.39 7.17
N SER A 194 -3.68 5.62 5.86
CA SER A 194 -4.55 6.58 5.19
C SER A 194 -4.90 6.15 3.77
N LEU A 195 -5.82 6.87 3.14
CA LEU A 195 -6.24 6.65 1.75
C LEU A 195 -5.85 7.84 0.86
N ALA A 196 -5.50 7.55 -0.39
CA ALA A 196 -5.26 8.54 -1.44
C ALA A 196 -6.04 8.18 -2.72
N GLY A 197 -5.98 9.04 -3.74
CA GLY A 197 -6.72 8.84 -5.00
C GLY A 197 -8.23 9.03 -4.89
N ASN A 198 -8.69 9.74 -3.85
CA ASN A 198 -10.10 9.98 -3.56
C ASN A 198 -10.64 11.30 -4.18
N GLN A 199 -9.91 11.89 -5.13
CA GLN A 199 -10.31 13.11 -5.84
C GLN A 199 -10.70 12.80 -7.28
N ILE A 200 -11.70 13.52 -7.78
CA ILE A 200 -12.09 13.46 -9.20
C ILE A 200 -11.00 14.15 -10.01
N ILE A 201 -10.60 13.53 -11.12
CA ILE A 201 -9.64 14.13 -12.05
C ILE A 201 -10.27 15.37 -12.69
N PRO A 202 -9.60 16.54 -12.62
CA PRO A 202 -10.10 17.78 -13.20
C PRO A 202 -10.53 17.59 -14.66
N ASN A 203 -11.74 18.04 -14.99
CA ASN A 203 -12.33 17.96 -16.33
C ASN A 203 -12.57 16.55 -16.91
N LYS A 204 -12.40 15.46 -16.14
CA LYS A 204 -12.61 14.07 -16.63
C LYS A 204 -13.82 13.35 -16.04
N ARG A 205 -14.41 13.91 -14.96
CA ARG A 205 -15.60 13.38 -14.26
C ARG A 205 -15.47 11.93 -13.78
N CYS A 206 -14.24 11.44 -13.62
CA CYS A 206 -13.92 10.12 -13.07
C CYS A 206 -12.80 10.23 -12.03
N PHE A 207 -12.68 9.20 -11.20
CA PHE A 207 -11.53 9.01 -10.30
C PHE A 207 -10.39 8.32 -11.05
N PRO A 208 -9.14 8.38 -10.54
CA PRO A 208 -8.00 7.68 -11.14
C PRO A 208 -8.17 6.16 -11.24
N SER A 209 -8.87 5.56 -10.28
CA SER A 209 -9.26 4.15 -10.26
C SER A 209 -10.61 4.04 -9.55
N ASP A 210 -11.32 2.94 -9.70
CA ASP A 210 -12.47 2.61 -8.84
C ASP A 210 -12.04 2.23 -7.40
N HIS A 211 -10.76 1.92 -7.19
CA HIS A 211 -10.13 1.79 -5.88
C HIS A 211 -9.56 3.12 -5.36
N PHE A 212 -9.41 3.21 -4.04
CA PHE A 212 -8.57 4.20 -3.37
C PHE A 212 -7.22 3.56 -3.02
N ALA A 213 -6.14 4.31 -3.22
CA ALA A 213 -4.81 3.87 -2.83
C ALA A 213 -4.72 3.77 -1.31
N VAL A 214 -4.08 2.71 -0.81
CA VAL A 214 -3.75 2.58 0.62
C VAL A 214 -2.33 3.09 0.84
N LEU A 215 -2.16 4.04 1.75
CA LEU A 215 -0.88 4.57 2.19
C LEU A 215 -0.60 4.11 3.62
N CYS A 216 0.53 3.45 3.82
CA CYS A 216 1.04 3.04 5.12
C CYS A 216 2.38 3.74 5.39
N ARG A 217 2.56 4.27 6.60
CA ARG A 217 3.86 4.71 7.10
C ARG A 217 4.21 3.86 8.31
N PHE A 218 5.20 2.99 8.19
CA PHE A 218 5.71 2.17 9.28
C PHE A 218 6.83 2.92 10.00
N TRP A 219 6.80 2.95 11.33
CA TRP A 219 7.76 3.71 12.11
C TRP A 219 7.94 3.13 13.53
N ASP A 220 9.06 3.48 14.16
CA ASP A 220 9.32 3.23 15.57
C ASP A 220 9.98 4.48 16.18
N PRO A 221 9.40 5.10 17.22
CA PRO A 221 10.00 6.26 17.88
C PRO A 221 11.29 5.94 18.65
N SER A 222 11.65 4.67 18.79
CA SER A 222 12.78 4.19 19.59
C SER A 222 14.03 3.85 18.76
N ASN A 223 13.95 3.98 17.44
CA ASN A 223 15.09 3.79 16.52
C ASN A 223 15.98 5.04 16.46
#